data_AF-A0A5N6ZJA7-F1
#
_entry.id   AF-A0A5N6ZJA7-F1
#
_cell.length_a   1.000
_cell.length_b   1.000
_cell.length_c   1.000
_cell.angle_alpha   90.00
_cell.angle_beta   90.00
_cell.angle_gamma   90.00
#
_symmetry.space_group_name_H-M   'P 1'
#
loop_
_entity.id
_entity.type
_entity.pdbx_description
1 polymer ?
#
loop_
_entity_poly.entity_id
_entity_poly.type
_entity_poly.pdbx_seq_one_letter_code
_entity_poly.pdbx_strand_id
1 'polypeptide(L)'
;MRGATTGQYNELASAVFTTTRNGQLRITEEHSVLSSDHNIEFFRPGDSGSFFFTHEGNMVGMGFGGQLFGRITVFTRVDDLVADIKRETGAAQIILYGEERP
;
A
#
# COMPACT_ATOMS: atom_id res chain seq x y z
N MET A 1 -13.35 -2.37 -15.13
CA MET A 1 -13.04 -3.58 -14.34
C MET A 1 -14.11 -3.76 -13.28
N ARG A 2 -14.72 -4.95 -13.15
CA ARG A 2 -15.56 -5.28 -11.97
C ARG A 2 -14.64 -5.92 -10.93
N GLY A 3 -14.61 -5.41 -9.70
CA GLY A 3 -13.77 -5.93 -8.61
C GLY A 3 -12.52 -5.12 -8.28
N ALA A 4 -12.39 -3.88 -8.75
CA ALA A 4 -11.32 -2.96 -8.36
C ALA A 4 -11.90 -1.66 -7.79
N THR A 5 -11.25 -1.10 -6.78
CA THR A 5 -11.53 0.23 -6.23
C THR A 5 -10.55 1.25 -6.83
N THR A 6 -10.98 2.50 -7.00
CA THR A 6 -10.14 3.59 -7.53
C THR A 6 -9.93 4.65 -6.47
N GLY A 7 -8.74 5.26 -6.47
CA GLY A 7 -8.36 6.30 -5.53
C GLY A 7 -7.30 7.21 -6.13
N GLN A 8 -6.97 8.28 -5.42
CA GLN A 8 -5.95 9.24 -5.80
C GLN A 8 -4.79 9.18 -4.82
N TYR A 9 -3.56 9.24 -5.33
CA TYR A 9 -2.39 9.38 -4.48
C TYR A 9 -2.49 10.67 -3.64
N ASN A 10 -2.17 10.56 -2.35
CA ASN A 10 -2.39 11.62 -1.37
C ASN A 10 -1.15 11.80 -0.46
N GLU A 11 0.03 11.87 -1.06
CA GLU A 11 1.30 12.10 -0.34
C GLU A 11 1.50 11.17 0.88
N LEU A 12 2.23 11.64 1.88
CA LEU A 12 2.49 10.91 3.12
C LEU A 12 1.35 11.14 4.12
N ALA A 13 0.91 10.06 4.76
CA ALA A 13 -0.01 10.10 5.88
C ALA A 13 0.61 9.38 7.08
N SER A 14 0.44 9.96 8.27
CA SER A 14 0.95 9.37 9.51
C SER A 14 0.21 8.08 9.83
N ALA A 15 0.90 6.94 9.86
CA ALA A 15 0.39 5.67 10.34
C ALA A 15 0.83 5.40 11.78
N VAL A 16 -0.10 4.95 12.63
CA VAL A 16 0.18 4.62 14.02
C VAL A 16 0.19 3.11 14.18
N PHE A 17 1.34 2.57 14.57
CA PHE A 17 1.53 1.16 14.85
C PHE A 17 1.72 0.94 16.34
N THR A 18 1.10 -0.10 16.87
CA THR A 18 1.41 -0.59 18.23
C THR A 18 2.55 -1.59 18.13
N THR A 19 3.67 -1.32 18.79
CA THR A 19 4.80 -2.24 18.82
C THR A 19 4.44 -3.50 19.63
N THR A 20 4.83 -4.66 19.11
CA THR A 20 4.56 -5.95 19.74
C THR A 20 5.38 -6.19 21.02
N ARG A 21 6.45 -5.43 21.24
CA ARG A 21 7.42 -5.67 22.32
C ARG A 21 7.03 -5.04 23.66
N ASN A 22 6.33 -3.91 23.64
CA ASN A 22 6.00 -3.13 24.84
C ASN A 22 4.69 -2.33 24.72
N GLY A 23 3.91 -2.53 23.64
CA GLY A 23 2.68 -1.75 23.41
C GLY A 23 2.93 -0.28 23.11
N GLN A 24 4.18 0.11 22.84
CA GLN A 24 4.54 1.49 22.53
C GLN A 24 4.00 1.87 21.17
N LEU A 25 3.46 3.07 21.05
CA LEU A 25 3.03 3.59 19.76
C LEU A 25 4.26 4.04 18.97
N ARG A 26 4.35 3.59 17.73
CA ARG A 26 5.30 4.05 16.72
C ARG A 26 4.51 4.78 15.64
N ILE A 27 4.88 6.01 15.38
CA ILE A 27 4.32 6.81 14.29
C ILE A 27 5.32 6.77 13.14
N THR A 28 4.85 6.46 11.94
CA THR A 28 5.63 6.55 10.70
C THR A 28 4.87 7.33 9.66
N GLU A 29 5.58 7.89 8.69
CA GLU A 29 5.01 8.60 7.55
C GLU A 29 4.97 7.64 6.36
N GLU A 30 3.78 7.33 5.89
CA GLU A 30 3.56 6.27 4.89
C GLU A 30 2.88 6.83 3.65
N HIS A 31 3.24 6.33 2.47
CA HIS A 31 2.55 6.72 1.25
C HIS A 31 1.06 6.37 1.33
N SER A 32 0.20 7.25 0.82
CA SER A 32 -1.25 7.08 0.98
C SER A 32 -2.06 7.28 -0.30
N VAL A 33 -3.22 6.62 -0.32
CA VAL A 33 -4.27 6.75 -1.33
C VAL A 33 -5.55 7.22 -0.65
N LEU A 34 -6.15 8.27 -1.21
CA LEU A 34 -7.47 8.77 -0.83
C LEU A 34 -8.54 8.15 -1.74
N SER A 35 -9.61 7.61 -1.15
CA SER A 35 -10.76 7.10 -1.92
C SER A 35 -11.35 8.19 -2.81
N SER A 36 -11.62 7.88 -4.07
CA SER A 36 -12.35 8.78 -4.97
C SER A 36 -13.85 8.84 -4.67
N ASP A 37 -14.38 7.89 -3.89
CA ASP A 37 -15.78 7.87 -3.44
C ASP A 37 -15.84 7.89 -1.91
N HIS A 38 -16.38 8.97 -1.34
CA HIS A 38 -16.50 9.12 0.11
C HIS A 38 -17.57 8.22 0.74
N ASN A 39 -18.44 7.59 -0.06
CA ASN A 39 -19.50 6.70 0.40
C ASN A 39 -19.09 5.22 0.39
N ILE A 40 -17.90 4.90 -0.12
CA ILE A 40 -17.39 3.54 -0.22
C ILE A 40 -16.12 3.41 0.63
N GLU A 41 -16.05 2.34 1.40
CA GLU A 41 -14.80 1.92 2.04
C GLU A 41 -13.86 1.40 0.94
N PHE A 42 -12.82 2.17 0.66
CA PHE A 42 -11.84 1.83 -0.38
C PHE A 42 -10.96 0.65 0.02
N PHE A 43 -10.71 0.49 1.33
CA PHE A 43 -9.87 -0.57 1.90
C PHE A 43 -10.51 -1.15 3.17
N ARG A 44 -10.77 -2.46 3.17
CA ARG A 44 -11.51 -3.18 4.21
C ARG A 44 -10.65 -4.24 4.90
N PRO A 45 -11.08 -4.75 6.07
CA PRO A 45 -10.48 -5.95 6.66
C PRO A 45 -10.49 -7.10 5.65
N GLY A 46 -9.30 -7.64 5.35
CA GLY A 46 -9.09 -8.66 4.32
C GLY A 46 -8.36 -8.14 3.08
N ASP A 47 -8.33 -6.83 2.85
CA ASP A 47 -7.63 -6.22 1.70
C ASP A 47 -6.13 -6.00 1.97
N SER A 48 -5.67 -6.17 3.21
CA SER A 48 -4.24 -6.13 3.57
C SER A 48 -3.42 -7.06 2.68
N GLY A 49 -2.36 -6.51 2.06
CA GLY A 49 -1.53 -7.21 1.09
C GLY A 49 -1.97 -7.01 -0.37
N SER A 50 -3.08 -6.30 -0.62
CA SER A 50 -3.50 -5.95 -1.99
C SER A 50 -2.49 -5.01 -2.66
N PHE A 51 -2.25 -5.23 -3.95
CA PHE A 51 -1.41 -4.37 -4.76
C PHE A 51 -2.20 -3.21 -5.36
N PHE A 52 -1.57 -2.04 -5.40
CA PHE A 52 -2.11 -0.85 -6.04
C PHE A 52 -1.42 -0.63 -7.38
N PHE A 53 -2.22 -0.25 -8.36
CA PHE A 53 -1.77 -0.05 -9.73
C PHE A 53 -2.17 1.34 -10.23
N THR A 54 -1.35 1.92 -11.11
CA THR A 54 -1.77 3.07 -11.92
C THR A 54 -2.84 2.62 -12.92
N HIS A 55 -3.50 3.59 -13.56
CA HIS A 55 -4.46 3.30 -14.63
C HIS A 55 -3.80 2.64 -15.86
N GLU A 56 -2.48 2.76 -15.99
CA GLU A 56 -1.67 2.15 -17.04
C GLU A 56 -1.25 0.71 -16.71
N GLY A 57 -1.52 0.23 -15.48
CA GLY A 57 -1.18 -1.12 -15.03
C GLY A 57 0.14 -1.23 -14.25
N ASN A 58 0.84 -0.12 -14.04
CA ASN A 58 2.10 -0.10 -13.29
C ASN A 58 1.82 -0.28 -11.79
N MET A 59 2.54 -1.18 -11.12
CA MET A 59 2.44 -1.43 -9.69
C MET A 59 3.05 -0.27 -8.90
N VAL A 60 2.24 0.37 -8.07
CA VAL A 60 2.65 1.52 -7.24
C VAL A 60 3.12 1.06 -5.86
N GLY A 61 2.57 -0.05 -5.35
CA GLY A 61 2.90 -0.57 -4.04
C GLY A 61 1.89 -1.56 -3.48
N MET A 62 1.98 -1.81 -2.17
CA MET A 62 1.16 -2.78 -1.46
C MET A 62 0.49 -2.15 -0.24
N GLY A 63 -0.85 -2.17 -0.21
CA GLY A 63 -1.65 -1.64 0.89
C GLY A 63 -1.58 -2.53 2.13
N PHE A 64 -1.43 -1.92 3.30
CA PHE A 64 -1.37 -2.68 4.56
C PHE A 64 -2.30 -2.13 5.65
N GLY A 65 -2.82 -0.91 5.52
CA GLY A 65 -3.69 -0.32 6.54
C GLY A 65 -4.59 0.78 5.99
N GLY A 66 -5.72 0.98 6.67
CA GLY A 66 -6.69 2.03 6.36
C GLY A 66 -7.02 2.88 7.58
N GLN A 67 -7.25 4.17 7.35
CA GLN A 67 -7.70 5.17 8.31
C GLN A 67 -9.03 5.78 7.85
N LEU A 68 -9.72 6.45 8.78
CA LEU A 68 -11.03 7.08 8.53
C LEU A 68 -12.00 6.12 7.83
N PHE A 69 -12.15 4.90 8.38
CA PHE A 69 -12.97 3.83 7.79
C PHE A 69 -12.54 3.44 6.37
N GLY A 70 -11.23 3.28 6.17
CA GLY A 70 -10.66 2.87 4.88
C GLY A 70 -10.70 3.94 3.79
N ARG A 71 -10.93 5.22 4.15
CA ARG A 71 -10.92 6.35 3.20
C ARG A 71 -9.51 6.82 2.86
N ILE A 72 -8.60 6.77 3.83
CA ILE A 72 -7.17 7.01 3.63
C ILE A 72 -6.49 5.66 3.80
N THR A 73 -5.82 5.18 2.76
CA THR A 73 -5.17 3.88 2.78
C THR A 73 -3.68 4.07 2.67
N VAL A 74 -2.92 3.51 3.61
CA VAL A 74 -1.46 3.56 3.63
C VAL A 74 -0.87 2.32 2.99
N PHE A 75 0.22 2.51 2.26
CA PHE A 75 0.86 1.47 1.47
C PHE A 75 2.38 1.62 1.45
N THR A 76 3.08 0.49 1.30
CA THR A 76 4.52 0.48 1.03
C THR A 76 4.73 0.69 -0.45
N ARG A 77 5.51 1.70 -0.84
CA ARG A 77 5.84 1.99 -2.24
C ARG A 77 6.62 0.82 -2.86
N VAL A 78 6.42 0.58 -4.15
CA VAL A 78 7.02 -0.55 -4.88
C VAL A 78 8.54 -0.61 -4.77
N ASP A 79 9.24 0.54 -4.81
CA ASP A 79 10.70 0.58 -4.71
C ASP A 79 11.19 0.08 -3.35
N ASP A 80 10.56 0.54 -2.27
CA ASP A 80 10.87 0.12 -0.90
C ASP A 80 10.52 -1.35 -0.69
N LEU A 81 9.38 -1.79 -1.21
CA LEU A 81 8.94 -3.17 -1.17
C LEU A 81 9.95 -4.11 -1.87
N VAL A 82 10.40 -3.74 -3.07
CA VAL A 82 11.39 -4.52 -3.83
C VAL A 82 12.73 -4.53 -3.10
N ALA A 83 13.18 -3.40 -2.58
CA ALA A 83 14.43 -3.30 -1.82
C ALA A 83 14.40 -4.18 -0.56
N ASP A 84 13.29 -4.15 0.18
CA ASP A 84 13.08 -4.94 1.38
C ASP A 84 13.04 -6.44 1.06
N ILE A 85 12.28 -6.88 0.06
CA ILE A 85 12.25 -8.30 -0.33
C ILE A 85 13.65 -8.79 -0.70
N LYS A 86 14.39 -8.02 -1.50
CA LYS A 86 15.77 -8.39 -1.87
C LYS A 86 16.69 -8.48 -0.65
N ARG A 87 16.60 -7.53 0.27
CA ARG A 87 17.40 -7.51 1.50
C ARG A 87 17.11 -8.72 2.38
N GLU A 88 15.84 -9.06 2.59
CA GLU A 88 15.45 -10.15 3.50
C GLU A 88 15.63 -11.54 2.88
N THR A 89 15.47 -11.68 1.57
CA THR A 89 15.51 -12.99 0.89
C THR A 89 16.83 -13.29 0.18
N GLY A 90 17.64 -12.27 -0.11
CA GLY A 90 18.82 -12.40 -0.97
C GLY A 90 18.50 -12.60 -2.46
N ALA A 91 17.24 -12.41 -2.87
CA ALA A 91 16.84 -12.56 -4.27
C ALA A 91 17.57 -11.55 -5.18
N ALA A 92 18.20 -12.05 -6.23
CA ALA A 92 18.87 -11.18 -7.22
C ALA A 92 17.85 -10.42 -8.10
N GLN A 93 16.69 -11.04 -8.35
CA GLN A 93 15.64 -10.49 -9.21
C GLN A 93 14.26 -10.67 -8.58
N ILE A 94 13.42 -9.65 -8.74
CA ILE A 94 11.99 -9.66 -8.46
C ILE A 94 11.29 -9.46 -9.80
N ILE A 95 10.25 -10.24 -10.08
CA ILE A 95 9.44 -10.12 -11.29
C ILE A 95 8.04 -9.69 -10.84
N LEU A 96 7.63 -8.50 -11.25
CA LEU A 96 6.27 -7.99 -11.09
C LEU A 96 5.52 -8.23 -12.39
N TYR A 97 4.47 -9.04 -12.35
CA TYR A 97 3.65 -9.33 -13.53
C TYR A 97 2.67 -8.18 -13.74
N GLY A 98 2.64 -7.61 -14.95
CA GLY A 98 1.77 -6.48 -15.31
C GLY A 98 2.50 -5.17 -15.56
N GLU A 99 3.78 -5.08 -15.19
CA GLU A 99 4.66 -3.97 -15.59
C GLU A 99 5.31 -4.27 -16.94
N GLU A 100 5.30 -3.31 -17.87
CA GLU A 100 6.15 -3.42 -19.06
C GLU A 100 7.62 -3.44 -18.60
N ARG A 101 8.38 -4.43 -19.07
CA ARG A 101 9.82 -4.45 -18.83
C ARG A 101 10.44 -3.20 -19.50
N PRO A 102 11.40 -2.52 -18.87
CA PRO A 102 12.22 -1.54 -19.58
C PRO A 102 12.98 -2.19 -20.74
#